data_AF-A0A1V8U192-F1
#
_entry.id   AF-A0A1V8U192-F1
#
_cell.length_a   1.000
_cell.length_b   1.000
_cell.length_c   1.000
_cell.angle_alpha   90.00
_cell.angle_beta   90.00
_cell.angle_gamma   90.00
#
_symmetry.space_group_name_H-M   'P 1'
#
loop_
_entity.id
_entity.type
_entity.pdbx_description
1 polymer ?
#
loop_
_entity_poly.entity_id
_entity_poly.type
_entity_poly.pdbx_seq_one_letter_code
_entity_poly.pdbx_strand_id
1 'polypeptide(L)'
;DLPKAYKDWPDLFGHIYADCQVHNLERGFQNALFKGGLVPGKDVLRYRFDKRMKCVDAIIPPEWGVTHATDLDSIWLWGACGDGLTADEKGMLNDWNEQFAAFVRGDNVQWGPSSPKQMRRLRADGKTDVWEDDRWEQGLEVWDLLNGDEGKSRL
;
A
#
# COMPACT_ATOMS: atom_id res chain seq x y z
N ASP A 1 6.64 19.65 24.09
CA ASP A 1 7.55 18.50 24.08
C ASP A 1 7.19 17.52 22.98
N LEU A 2 8.20 16.84 22.42
CA LEU A 2 8.02 15.83 21.38
C LEU A 2 7.40 14.55 21.98
N PRO A 3 6.40 13.91 21.34
CA PRO A 3 5.87 12.64 21.83
C PRO A 3 6.95 11.56 21.86
N LYS A 4 6.94 10.70 22.89
CA LYS A 4 7.97 9.66 23.12
C LYS A 4 8.15 8.65 21.99
N ALA A 5 7.18 8.55 21.08
CA ALA A 5 7.22 7.65 19.94
C ALA A 5 8.16 8.12 18.82
N TYR A 6 8.57 9.40 18.83
CA TYR A 6 9.36 10.02 17.75
C TYR A 6 10.73 10.45 18.24
N LYS A 7 11.72 10.32 17.37
CA LYS A 7 13.12 10.60 17.70
C LYS A 7 13.40 12.10 17.74
N ASP A 8 12.87 12.83 16.77
CA ASP A 8 12.99 14.27 16.62
C ASP A 8 11.79 14.86 15.87
N TRP A 9 11.82 16.19 15.65
CA TRP A 9 10.76 16.89 14.92
C TRP A 9 10.68 16.49 13.43
N PRO A 10 11.78 16.33 12.69
CA PRO A 10 11.75 15.77 11.33
C PRO A 10 11.08 14.39 11.23
N ASP A 11 11.38 13.48 12.15
CA ASP A 11 10.79 12.15 12.23
C ASP A 11 9.26 12.24 12.43
N LEU A 12 8.81 13.03 13.41
CA LEU A 12 7.38 13.29 13.60
C LEU A 12 6.73 13.91 12.36
N PHE A 13 7.37 14.89 11.73
CA PHE A 13 6.85 15.52 10.53
C PHE A 13 6.71 14.53 9.37
N GLY A 14 7.71 13.67 9.16
CA GLY A 14 7.67 12.61 8.15
C GLY A 14 6.50 11.65 8.35
N HIS A 15 6.24 11.26 9.61
CA HIS A 15 5.10 10.43 9.96
C HIS A 15 3.75 11.12 9.69
N ILE A 16 3.59 12.38 10.12
CA ILE A 16 2.36 13.16 9.85
C ILE A 16 2.13 13.28 8.35
N TYR A 17 3.19 13.61 7.59
CA TYR A 17 3.11 13.83 6.16
C TYR A 17 2.74 12.54 5.41
N ALA A 18 3.37 11.42 5.73
CA ALA A 18 3.06 10.12 5.13
C ALA A 18 1.63 9.65 5.44
N ASP A 19 1.17 9.90 6.67
CA ASP A 19 -0.19 9.57 7.10
C ASP A 19 -1.23 10.42 6.37
N CYS A 20 -1.00 11.73 6.26
CA CYS A 20 -1.90 12.64 5.56
C CYS A 20 -1.89 12.45 4.05
N GLN A 21 -0.76 12.17 3.40
CA GLN A 21 -0.71 12.11 1.93
C GLN A 21 -0.99 10.74 1.35
N VAL A 22 -0.64 9.68 2.10
CA VAL A 22 -0.62 8.33 1.55
C VAL A 22 -1.48 7.43 2.41
N HIS A 23 -1.04 7.11 3.62
CA HIS A 23 -1.55 5.93 4.30
C HIS A 23 -2.98 6.09 4.85
N ASN A 24 -3.29 7.18 5.54
CA ASN A 24 -4.57 7.28 6.23
C ASN A 24 -5.67 7.77 5.29
N LEU A 25 -5.38 8.75 4.43
CA LEU A 25 -6.38 9.24 3.47
C LEU A 25 -6.76 8.20 2.42
N GLU A 26 -5.82 7.36 1.96
CA GLU A 26 -6.13 6.27 1.03
C GLU A 26 -7.18 5.31 1.60
N ARG A 27 -7.11 4.98 2.90
CA ARG A 27 -8.10 4.12 3.59
C ARG A 27 -9.48 4.76 3.64
N GLY A 28 -9.54 6.07 3.92
CA GLY A 28 -10.79 6.82 3.89
C GLY A 28 -11.43 6.84 2.50
N PHE A 29 -10.63 7.06 1.45
CA PHE A 29 -11.11 6.97 0.06
C PHE A 29 -11.58 5.55 -0.30
N GLN A 30 -10.81 4.52 0.04
CA GLN A 30 -11.20 3.11 -0.15
C GLN A 30 -12.53 2.80 0.56
N ASN A 31 -12.72 3.27 1.80
CA ASN A 31 -13.98 3.12 2.53
C ASN A 31 -15.15 3.82 1.83
N ALA A 32 -14.94 5.01 1.25
CA ALA A 32 -15.95 5.70 0.47
C ALA A 32 -16.36 4.87 -0.78
N LEU A 33 -15.40 4.26 -1.48
CA LEU A 33 -15.66 3.35 -2.60
C LEU A 33 -16.52 2.15 -2.17
N PHE A 34 -16.16 1.51 -1.04
CA PHE A 34 -16.92 0.38 -0.51
C PHE A 34 -18.34 0.76 -0.08
N LYS A 35 -18.51 1.91 0.58
CA LYS A 35 -19.84 2.47 0.91
C LYS A 35 -20.65 2.79 -0.34
N GLY A 36 -20.00 3.14 -1.44
CA GLY A 36 -20.59 3.33 -2.77
C GLY A 36 -21.00 2.03 -3.47
N GLY A 37 -20.71 0.85 -2.88
CA GLY A 37 -21.12 -0.45 -3.39
C GLY A 37 -20.07 -1.20 -4.19
N LEU A 38 -18.83 -0.68 -4.30
CA LEU A 38 -17.73 -1.43 -4.92
C LEU A 38 -17.35 -2.64 -4.06
N VAL A 39 -16.97 -3.74 -4.70
CA VAL A 39 -16.69 -5.02 -4.06
C VAL A 39 -15.18 -5.23 -3.86
N PRO A 40 -14.72 -5.53 -2.62
CA PRO A 40 -13.33 -5.88 -2.35
C PRO A 40 -12.84 -7.06 -3.18
N GLY A 41 -11.62 -6.98 -3.70
CA GLY A 41 -11.01 -8.06 -4.49
C GLY A 41 -11.59 -8.23 -5.89
N LYS A 42 -12.57 -7.41 -6.28
CA LYS A 42 -13.15 -7.35 -7.63
C LYS A 42 -13.04 -5.95 -8.23
N ASP A 43 -13.66 -4.96 -7.59
CA ASP A 43 -13.70 -3.58 -8.07
C ASP A 43 -12.59 -2.73 -7.42
N VAL A 44 -12.19 -3.09 -6.19
CA VAL A 44 -11.07 -2.45 -5.48
C VAL A 44 -10.03 -3.51 -5.10
N LEU A 45 -8.84 -3.39 -5.70
CA LEU A 45 -7.74 -4.33 -5.58
C LEU A 45 -6.63 -3.77 -4.68
N ARG A 46 -6.82 -3.85 -3.36
CA ARG A 46 -5.86 -3.32 -2.37
C ARG A 46 -4.64 -4.23 -2.24
N TYR A 47 -3.45 -3.65 -2.07
CA TYR A 47 -2.21 -4.41 -1.87
C TYR A 47 -1.22 -3.79 -0.90
N ARG A 48 -0.23 -4.59 -0.48
CA ARG A 48 0.93 -4.17 0.31
C ARG A 48 2.17 -4.98 -0.05
N PHE A 49 3.30 -4.29 -0.16
CA PHE A 49 4.60 -4.93 -0.33
C PHE A 49 5.45 -4.76 0.93
N ASP A 50 5.80 -5.87 1.57
CA ASP A 50 6.80 -5.94 2.64
C ASP A 50 8.15 -6.47 2.13
N LYS A 51 8.20 -6.88 0.85
CA LYS A 51 9.41 -7.37 0.19
C LYS A 51 10.13 -6.24 -0.53
N ARG A 52 11.41 -6.05 -0.21
CA ARG A 52 12.33 -5.22 -0.98
C ARG A 52 13.04 -6.09 -2.03
N MET A 53 12.99 -5.69 -3.29
CA MET A 53 13.73 -6.35 -4.37
C MET A 53 15.20 -5.95 -4.36
N LYS A 54 16.08 -6.86 -4.77
CA LYS A 54 17.53 -6.64 -4.75
C LYS A 54 17.97 -5.48 -5.63
N CYS A 55 17.33 -5.27 -6.79
CA CYS A 55 17.69 -4.19 -7.71
C CYS A 55 17.52 -2.79 -7.12
N VAL A 56 16.70 -2.62 -6.08
CA VAL A 56 16.49 -1.35 -5.38
C VAL A 56 17.77 -0.89 -4.66
N ASP A 57 18.65 -1.81 -4.28
CA ASP A 57 19.92 -1.50 -3.60
C ASP A 57 20.87 -0.65 -4.46
N ALA A 58 20.66 -0.62 -5.78
CA ALA A 58 21.41 0.23 -6.70
C ALA A 58 20.99 1.71 -6.65
N ILE A 59 19.80 2.02 -6.14
CA ILE A 59 19.20 3.36 -6.21
C ILE A 59 18.80 3.93 -4.85
N ILE A 60 18.55 3.10 -3.83
CA ILE A 60 18.13 3.51 -2.49
C ILE A 60 18.93 2.73 -1.44
N PRO A 61 19.41 3.37 -0.35
CA PRO A 61 20.13 2.66 0.71
C PRO A 61 19.32 1.51 1.35
N PRO A 62 19.90 0.32 1.56
CA PRO A 62 19.19 -0.83 2.13
C PRO A 62 18.60 -0.59 3.52
N GLU A 63 19.24 0.27 4.33
CA GLU A 63 18.80 0.62 5.68
C GLU A 63 17.44 1.34 5.72
N TRP A 64 16.95 1.84 4.58
CA TRP A 64 15.62 2.44 4.47
C TRP A 64 14.51 1.41 4.25
N GLY A 65 14.84 0.13 4.07
CA GLY A 65 13.87 -0.95 3.90
C GLY A 65 12.99 -0.78 2.66
N VAL A 66 11.71 -1.17 2.76
CA VAL A 66 10.71 -0.89 1.73
C VAL A 66 10.26 0.56 1.90
N THR A 67 10.55 1.41 0.92
CA THR A 67 10.20 2.82 0.97
C THR A 67 9.36 3.23 -0.23
N HIS A 68 8.80 4.43 -0.16
CA HIS A 68 7.86 4.96 -1.15
C HIS A 68 8.42 4.87 -2.58
N ALA A 69 7.53 4.48 -3.52
CA ALA A 69 7.79 4.32 -4.95
C ALA A 69 8.79 3.21 -5.36
N THR A 70 9.41 2.50 -4.42
CA THR A 70 10.35 1.41 -4.79
C THR A 70 9.67 0.23 -5.48
N ASP A 71 8.37 0.03 -5.26
CA ASP A 71 7.57 -1.00 -5.92
C ASP A 71 7.31 -0.69 -7.40
N LEU A 72 7.24 0.59 -7.78
CA LEU A 72 7.03 0.99 -9.17
C LEU A 72 8.13 0.44 -10.08
N ASP A 73 9.40 0.81 -9.82
CA ASP A 73 10.51 0.42 -10.69
C ASP A 73 10.87 -1.06 -10.51
N SER A 74 10.79 -1.59 -9.29
CA SER A 74 11.25 -2.95 -9.02
C SER A 74 10.22 -4.03 -9.29
N ILE A 75 8.92 -3.78 -9.06
CA ILE A 75 7.86 -4.79 -9.20
C ILE A 75 7.00 -4.50 -10.42
N TRP A 76 6.34 -3.34 -10.47
CA TRP A 76 5.35 -3.04 -11.52
C TRP A 76 5.95 -2.80 -12.91
N LEU A 77 7.15 -2.20 -12.95
CA LEU A 77 7.93 -2.01 -14.17
C LEU A 77 9.01 -3.08 -14.34
N TRP A 78 8.83 -4.23 -13.68
CA TRP A 78 9.60 -5.47 -13.93
C TRP A 78 11.12 -5.34 -13.74
N GLY A 79 11.55 -4.57 -12.74
CA GLY A 79 12.97 -4.34 -12.47
C GLY A 79 13.60 -3.32 -13.40
N ALA A 80 12.94 -2.19 -13.63
CA ALA A 80 13.44 -1.06 -14.42
C ALA A 80 14.58 -0.29 -13.73
N CYS A 81 15.01 -0.70 -12.54
CA CYS A 81 16.14 -0.15 -11.80
C CYS A 81 17.27 -1.16 -11.61
N GLY A 82 18.48 -0.67 -11.35
CA GLY A 82 19.67 -1.49 -11.11
C GLY A 82 19.93 -2.52 -12.21
N ASP A 83 20.30 -3.74 -11.79
CA ASP A 83 20.48 -4.89 -12.69
C ASP A 83 19.15 -5.64 -12.99
N GLY A 84 18.03 -5.09 -12.54
CA GLY A 84 16.70 -5.69 -12.65
C GLY A 84 16.43 -6.87 -11.72
N LEU A 85 15.27 -7.49 -11.90
CA LEU A 85 14.80 -8.62 -11.07
C LEU A 85 15.62 -9.89 -11.31
N THR A 86 15.97 -10.58 -10.23
CA THR A 86 16.55 -11.92 -10.28
C THR A 86 15.56 -12.96 -10.81
N ALA A 87 16.05 -14.14 -11.19
CA ALA A 87 15.18 -15.23 -11.65
C ALA A 87 14.18 -15.67 -10.55
N ASP A 88 14.63 -15.73 -9.30
CA ASP A 88 13.79 -16.12 -8.16
C ASP A 88 12.72 -15.05 -7.88
N GLU A 89 13.06 -13.76 -7.95
CA GLU A 89 12.09 -12.67 -7.78
C GLU A 89 11.07 -12.64 -8.93
N LYS A 90 11.48 -12.93 -10.17
CA LYS A 90 10.53 -13.08 -11.29
C LYS A 90 9.56 -14.25 -11.05
N GLY A 91 10.06 -15.39 -10.58
CA GLY A 91 9.22 -16.52 -10.22
C GLY A 91 8.24 -16.19 -9.10
N MET A 92 8.70 -15.47 -8.07
CA MET A 92 7.89 -14.97 -6.96
C MET A 92 6.77 -14.02 -7.42
N LEU A 93 7.08 -13.12 -8.35
CA LEU A 93 6.15 -12.11 -8.86
C LEU A 93 5.26 -12.61 -10.00
N ASN A 94 5.41 -13.87 -10.44
CA ASN A 94 4.70 -14.36 -11.61
C ASN A 94 3.18 -14.22 -11.48
N ASP A 95 2.60 -14.72 -10.38
CA ASP A 95 1.16 -14.60 -10.14
C ASP A 95 0.72 -13.13 -9.98
N TRP A 96 1.54 -12.27 -9.35
CA TRP A 96 1.24 -10.83 -9.24
C TRP A 96 1.14 -10.17 -10.62
N ASN A 97 2.08 -10.48 -11.51
CA ASN A 97 2.12 -9.93 -12.85
C ASN A 97 1.01 -10.50 -13.74
N GLU A 98 0.68 -11.78 -13.59
CA GLU A 98 -0.46 -12.39 -14.27
C GLU A 98 -1.78 -11.73 -13.88
N GLN A 99 -2.00 -11.50 -12.58
CA GLN A 99 -3.17 -10.80 -12.06
C GLN A 99 -3.23 -9.33 -12.53
N PHE A 100 -2.10 -8.63 -12.56
CA PHE A 100 -2.05 -7.27 -13.10
C PHE A 100 -2.34 -7.22 -14.59
N ALA A 101 -1.79 -8.16 -15.36
CA ALA A 101 -2.06 -8.26 -16.79
C ALA A 101 -3.54 -8.59 -17.05
N ALA A 102 -4.17 -9.43 -16.23
CA ALA A 102 -5.61 -9.69 -16.28
C ALA A 102 -6.41 -8.41 -16.01
N PHE A 103 -6.07 -7.66 -14.97
CA PHE A 103 -6.69 -6.36 -14.66
C PHE A 103 -6.63 -5.39 -15.83
N VAL A 104 -5.45 -5.22 -16.44
CA VAL A 104 -5.24 -4.32 -17.58
C VAL A 104 -6.08 -4.71 -18.81
N ARG A 105 -6.31 -6.02 -19.02
CA ARG A 105 -7.16 -6.51 -20.11
C ARG A 105 -8.66 -6.42 -19.80
N GLY A 106 -9.04 -6.11 -18.57
CA GLY A 106 -10.43 -6.18 -18.11
C GLY A 106 -10.92 -7.62 -17.87
N ASP A 107 -9.99 -8.57 -17.71
CA ASP A 107 -10.31 -9.95 -17.37
C ASP A 107 -10.64 -10.08 -15.87
N ASN A 108 -11.14 -11.25 -15.47
CA ASN A 108 -11.38 -11.56 -14.08
C ASN A 108 -10.07 -11.75 -13.30
N VAL A 109 -9.88 -10.99 -12.22
CA VAL A 109 -8.67 -11.03 -11.37
C VAL A 109 -8.91 -11.92 -10.16
N GLN A 110 -7.97 -12.81 -9.85
CA GLN A 110 -7.95 -13.62 -8.63
C GLN A 110 -7.10 -12.94 -7.56
N TRP A 111 -7.63 -11.89 -6.95
CA TRP A 111 -6.83 -11.05 -6.06
C TRP A 111 -6.70 -11.60 -4.63
N GLY A 112 -7.75 -12.22 -4.10
CA GLY A 112 -7.76 -12.87 -2.78
C GLY A 112 -8.63 -12.20 -1.71
N PRO A 113 -8.48 -10.89 -1.42
CA PRO A 113 -9.29 -10.18 -0.43
C PRO A 113 -10.80 -10.31 -0.66
N SER A 114 -11.54 -10.55 0.42
CA SER A 114 -13.02 -10.66 0.40
C SER A 114 -13.73 -9.69 1.33
N SER A 115 -12.97 -8.90 2.10
CA SER A 115 -13.49 -7.85 2.97
C SER A 115 -12.79 -6.50 2.71
N PRO A 116 -13.43 -5.36 3.03
CA PRO A 116 -12.84 -4.03 2.87
C PRO A 116 -11.48 -3.85 3.53
N LYS A 117 -11.29 -4.51 4.67
CA LYS A 117 -10.09 -4.41 5.51
C LYS A 117 -8.95 -5.30 5.01
N GLN A 118 -9.22 -6.20 4.08
CA GLN A 118 -8.22 -7.11 3.56
C GLN A 118 -7.46 -6.50 2.39
N MET A 119 -6.19 -6.89 2.28
CA MET A 119 -5.32 -6.56 1.15
C MET A 119 -4.47 -7.76 0.78
N ARG A 120 -4.11 -7.86 -0.50
CA ARG A 120 -3.13 -8.85 -0.95
C ARG A 120 -1.75 -8.38 -0.55
N ARG A 121 -0.92 -9.23 0.05
CA ARG A 121 0.39 -8.82 0.56
C ARG A 121 1.51 -9.73 0.07
N LEU A 122 2.60 -9.13 -0.40
CA LEU A 122 3.87 -9.83 -0.60
C LEU A 122 4.72 -9.65 0.65
N ARG A 123 4.96 -10.74 1.37
CA ARG A 123 5.69 -10.74 2.62
C ARG A 123 7.19 -10.60 2.38
N ALA A 124 7.94 -10.20 3.40
CA ALA A 124 9.40 -10.10 3.34
C ALA A 124 10.11 -11.44 3.00
N ASP A 125 9.49 -12.58 3.31
CA ASP A 125 9.98 -13.91 2.93
C ASP A 125 9.66 -14.30 1.47
N GLY A 126 8.97 -13.44 0.74
CA GLY A 126 8.58 -13.65 -0.66
C GLY A 126 7.29 -14.42 -0.86
N LYS A 127 6.58 -14.81 0.21
CA LYS A 127 5.27 -15.45 0.08
C LYS A 127 4.16 -14.42 -0.07
N THR A 128 3.10 -14.80 -0.78
CA THR A 128 1.90 -13.98 -0.91
C THR A 128 0.81 -14.49 0.04
N ASP A 129 0.15 -13.57 0.74
CA ASP A 129 -1.01 -13.86 1.59
C ASP A 129 -2.09 -12.77 1.50
N VAL A 130 -3.21 -13.00 2.19
CA VAL A 130 -4.22 -11.97 2.46
C VAL A 130 -3.97 -11.44 3.87
N TRP A 131 -3.76 -10.14 3.98
CA TRP A 131 -3.47 -9.44 5.22
C TRP A 131 -4.67 -8.60 5.67
N GLU A 132 -4.98 -8.65 6.95
CA GLU A 132 -5.95 -7.75 7.58
C GLU A 132 -5.26 -6.42 7.90
N ASP A 133 -5.78 -5.31 7.38
CA ASP A 133 -5.23 -3.97 7.58
C ASP A 133 -5.35 -3.50 9.03
N ASP A 134 -4.26 -3.67 9.77
CA ASP A 134 -4.09 -3.27 11.16
C ASP A 134 -4.16 -1.75 11.39
N ARG A 135 -4.07 -0.95 10.33
CA ARG A 135 -4.17 0.51 10.38
C ARG A 135 -5.49 1.04 9.83
N TRP A 136 -6.43 0.15 9.48
CA TRP A 136 -7.70 0.54 8.86
C TRP A 136 -8.45 1.57 9.71
N GLU A 137 -8.65 1.29 11.00
CA GLU A 137 -9.47 2.15 11.87
C GLU A 137 -8.82 3.50 12.12
N GLN A 138 -7.52 3.52 12.40
CA GLN A 138 -6.76 4.76 12.52
C GLN A 138 -6.87 5.60 11.23
N GLY A 139 -6.82 4.95 10.06
CA GLY A 139 -6.99 5.62 8.78
C GLY A 139 -8.35 6.30 8.64
N LEU A 140 -9.42 5.63 9.07
CA LEU A 140 -10.77 6.18 9.05
C LEU A 140 -10.95 7.33 10.04
N GLU A 141 -10.39 7.22 11.25
CA GLU A 141 -10.42 8.31 12.24
C GLU A 141 -9.77 9.58 11.68
N VAL A 142 -8.60 9.45 11.05
CA VAL A 142 -7.90 10.58 10.44
C VAL A 142 -8.65 11.15 9.24
N TRP A 143 -9.23 10.28 8.39
CA TRP A 143 -10.08 10.72 7.28
C TRP A 143 -11.28 11.54 7.78
N ASP A 144 -11.97 11.05 8.81
CA ASP A 144 -13.14 11.71 9.38
C ASP A 144 -12.76 13.02 10.06
N LEU A 145 -11.59 13.12 10.69
CA LEU A 145 -11.08 14.38 11.25
C LEU A 145 -10.78 15.43 10.17
N LEU A 146 -10.27 15.01 9.01
CA LEU A 146 -9.87 15.93 7.94
C LEU A 146 -11.01 16.30 6.99
N ASN A 147 -12.00 15.42 6.82
CA ASN A 147 -13.15 15.66 5.94
C ASN A 147 -14.44 15.99 6.70
N GLY A 148 -14.47 15.75 8.01
CA GLY A 148 -15.64 15.95 8.85
C GLY A 148 -15.70 17.34 9.45
N ASP A 149 -15.97 18.38 8.65
CA ASP A 149 -16.67 19.57 9.16
C ASP A 149 -17.27 20.51 8.09
N GLU A 150 -18.35 20.08 7.41
CA GLU A 150 -19.27 21.03 6.75
C GLU A 150 -20.61 21.18 7.50
N GLY A 151 -20.83 20.40 8.57
CA GLY A 151 -22.14 20.28 9.22
C GLY A 151 -22.22 20.62 10.71
N LYS A 152 -21.11 20.80 11.44
CA LYS A 152 -21.15 21.03 12.90
C LYS A 152 -20.72 22.44 13.35
N SER A 153 -20.33 23.32 12.42
CA SER A 153 -20.08 24.75 12.70
C SER A 153 -21.32 25.68 12.55
N ARG A 154 -22.53 25.12 12.52
CA ARG A 154 -23.77 25.91 12.62
C ARG A 154 -24.70 25.27 13.63
N LEU A 155 -24.49 25.56 14.91
CA LEU A 155 -25.50 25.72 15.95
C LEU A 155 -24.85 26.38 17.17
#